data_AF-A0A0A0BJT0-F1
#
_entry.id   AF-A0A0A0BJT0-F1
#
_cell.length_a   1.000
_cell.length_b   1.000
_cell.length_c   1.000
_cell.angle_alpha   90.00
_cell.angle_beta   90.00
_cell.angle_gamma   90.00
#
_symmetry.space_group_name_H-M   'P 1'
#
loop_
_entity.id
_entity.type
_entity.pdbx_description
1 polymer ?
#
loop_
_entity_poly.entity_id
_entity_poly.type
_entity_poly.pdbx_seq_one_letter_code
_entity_poly.pdbx_strand_id
1 'polypeptide(L)'
;MIFVIFTEDGLQQAEAEILAEKATLWLNPSLLEGSDLSRLQAAGIDIHGLPDQVDTINEKTVMAAVTHIESISPKTEILVEYN
;
A
#
# COMPACT_ATOMS: atom_id res chain seq x y z
N MET A 1 -2.16 -6.38 9.74
CA MET A 1 -1.16 -6.44 8.65
C MET A 1 -1.34 -5.19 7.80
N ILE A 2 -0.25 -4.65 7.27
CA ILE A 2 -0.25 -3.50 6.35
C ILE A 2 0.33 -3.97 5.01
N PHE A 3 -0.36 -3.67 3.92
CA PHE A 3 0.18 -3.79 2.57
C PHE A 3 0.61 -2.42 2.07
N VAL A 4 1.80 -2.34 1.49
CA VAL A 4 2.35 -1.14 0.88
C VAL A 4 2.53 -1.43 -0.60
N ILE A 5 1.74 -0.76 -1.43
CA ILE A 5 1.66 -1.04 -2.86
C ILE A 5 2.05 0.22 -3.63
N PHE A 6 3.02 0.07 -4.53
CA PHE A 6 3.55 1.18 -5.32
C PHE A 6 3.10 1.16 -6.79
N THR A 7 2.68 0.00 -7.31
CA THR A 7 2.32 -0.21 -8.73
C THR A 7 0.89 -0.75 -8.87
N GLU A 8 0.28 -0.56 -10.05
CA GLU A 8 -1.05 -1.13 -10.35
C GLU A 8 -1.00 -2.67 -10.37
N ASP A 9 0.08 -3.24 -10.92
CA ASP A 9 0.29 -4.69 -10.96
C ASP A 9 0.38 -5.27 -9.55
N GLY A 10 1.13 -4.61 -8.64
CA GLY A 10 1.18 -4.97 -7.23
C GLY A 10 -0.20 -4.91 -6.56
N LEU A 11 -1.04 -3.91 -6.90
CA LEU A 11 -2.39 -3.80 -6.37
C LEU A 11 -3.28 -4.96 -6.82
N GLN A 12 -3.22 -5.32 -8.11
CA GLN A 12 -3.98 -6.43 -8.66
C GLN A 12 -3.55 -7.78 -8.07
N GLN A 13 -2.26 -7.98 -7.88
CA GLN A 13 -1.72 -9.21 -7.30
C GLN A 13 -2.11 -9.36 -5.82
N ALA A 14 -2.08 -8.26 -5.06
CA ALA A 14 -2.35 -8.28 -3.63
C ALA A 14 -3.84 -8.19 -3.26
N GLU A 15 -4.74 -7.77 -4.18
CA GLU A 15 -6.16 -7.47 -3.87
C GLU A 15 -6.86 -8.63 -3.14
N ALA A 16 -6.65 -9.87 -3.60
CA ALA A 16 -7.27 -11.05 -3.02
C ALA A 16 -6.82 -11.29 -1.57
N GLU A 17 -5.53 -11.08 -1.28
CA GLU A 17 -4.95 -11.27 0.04
C GLU A 17 -5.35 -10.13 0.99
N ILE A 18 -5.31 -8.89 0.53
CA ILE A 18 -5.77 -7.71 1.29
C ILE A 18 -7.22 -7.90 1.75
N LEU A 19 -8.09 -8.41 0.86
CA LEU A 19 -9.50 -8.69 1.18
C LEU A 19 -9.67 -9.83 2.19
N ALA A 20 -8.87 -10.88 2.07
CA ALA A 20 -8.91 -12.04 2.95
C ALA A 20 -8.45 -11.70 4.38
N GLU A 21 -7.33 -10.98 4.49
CA GLU A 21 -6.70 -10.62 5.76
C GLU A 21 -7.28 -9.34 6.39
N LYS A 22 -8.17 -8.65 5.67
CA LYS A 22 -8.70 -7.33 6.07
C LYS A 22 -7.57 -6.35 6.43
N ALA A 23 -6.50 -6.40 5.64
CA ALA A 23 -5.29 -5.64 5.91
C ALA A 23 -5.45 -4.16 5.59
N THR A 24 -4.78 -3.29 6.35
CA THR A 24 -4.69 -1.86 6.02
C THR A 24 -3.83 -1.69 4.77
N LEU A 25 -4.22 -0.79 3.89
CA LEU A 25 -3.58 -0.59 2.60
C LEU A 25 -2.96 0.81 2.52
N TRP A 26 -1.69 0.88 2.14
CA TRP A 26 -0.97 2.11 1.84
C TRP A 26 -0.57 2.11 0.36
N LEU A 27 -0.94 3.17 -0.34
CA LEU A 27 -0.78 3.27 -1.79
C LEU A 27 0.11 4.44 -2.18
N ASN A 28 0.81 4.27 -3.30
CA ASN A 28 1.35 5.41 -4.04
C ASN A 28 0.22 6.41 -4.38
N PRO A 29 0.46 7.73 -4.28
CA PRO A 29 -0.54 8.75 -4.59
C PRO A 29 -1.20 8.56 -5.97
N SER A 30 -0.41 8.21 -6.98
CA SER A 30 -0.94 7.93 -8.33
C SER A 30 -1.99 6.82 -8.39
N LEU A 31 -1.91 5.83 -7.49
CA LEU A 31 -2.86 4.71 -7.44
C LEU A 31 -4.18 5.10 -6.76
N LEU A 32 -4.14 6.03 -5.80
CA LEU A 32 -5.37 6.53 -5.17
C LEU A 32 -6.27 7.25 -6.18
N GLU A 33 -5.67 7.97 -7.11
CA GLU A 33 -6.41 8.73 -8.13
C GLU A 33 -6.71 7.89 -9.39
N GLY A 34 -5.83 6.93 -9.71
CA GLY A 34 -5.89 6.17 -10.97
C GLY A 34 -6.55 4.79 -10.88
N SER A 35 -6.60 4.16 -9.70
CA SER A 35 -7.09 2.79 -9.54
C SER A 35 -8.53 2.72 -9.04
N ASP A 36 -9.26 1.67 -9.44
CA ASP A 36 -10.59 1.39 -8.88
C ASP A 36 -10.45 0.67 -7.53
N LEU A 37 -10.71 1.42 -6.45
CA LEU A 37 -10.62 0.93 -5.07
C LEU A 37 -11.98 0.55 -4.48
N SER A 38 -13.06 0.57 -5.28
CA SER A 38 -14.43 0.43 -4.80
C SER A 38 -14.67 -0.87 -4.04
N ARG A 39 -14.05 -1.98 -4.49
CA ARG A 39 -14.18 -3.29 -3.83
C ARG A 39 -13.53 -3.32 -2.45
N LEU A 40 -12.35 -2.72 -2.33
CA LEU A 40 -11.60 -2.63 -1.08
C LEU A 40 -12.34 -1.72 -0.08
N GLN A 41 -12.82 -0.58 -0.54
CA GLN A 41 -13.63 0.35 0.26
C GLN A 41 -14.93 -0.30 0.75
N ALA A 42 -15.67 -0.97 -0.15
CA ALA A 42 -16.90 -1.68 0.21
C ALA A 42 -16.66 -2.82 1.20
N ALA A 43 -15.47 -3.41 1.18
CA ALA A 43 -15.05 -4.44 2.12
C ALA A 43 -14.60 -3.89 3.49
N GLY A 44 -14.62 -2.57 3.68
CA GLY A 44 -14.24 -1.87 4.91
C GLY A 44 -12.73 -1.79 5.13
N ILE A 45 -11.93 -1.94 4.07
CA ILE A 45 -10.48 -1.81 4.14
C ILE A 45 -10.11 -0.36 4.41
N ASP A 46 -9.19 -0.16 5.35
CA ASP A 46 -8.62 1.15 5.66
C ASP A 46 -7.51 1.47 4.64
N ILE A 47 -7.71 2.52 3.84
CA ILE A 47 -6.85 2.87 2.69
C ILE A 47 -6.24 4.24 2.92
N HIS A 48 -4.90 4.30 2.84
CA HIS A 48 -4.10 5.50 3.04
C HIS A 48 -3.23 5.78 1.82
N GLY A 49 -2.93 7.08 1.63
CA GLY A 49 -1.95 7.52 0.65
C GLY A 49 -0.60 7.75 1.30
N LEU A 50 0.46 7.31 0.64
CA LEU A 50 1.81 7.70 0.98
C LEU A 50 1.99 9.22 0.81
N PRO A 51 2.85 9.86 1.63
CA PRO A 51 3.07 11.30 1.56
C PRO A 51 3.73 11.75 0.25
N ASP A 52 4.55 10.88 -0.35
CA ASP A 52 5.31 11.15 -1.56
C ASP A 52 5.14 10.00 -2.56
N GLN A 53 5.30 10.31 -3.85
CA GLN A 53 5.33 9.30 -4.90
C GLN A 53 6.62 8.48 -4.79
N VAL A 54 6.48 7.16 -4.63
CA VAL A 54 7.60 6.23 -4.58
C VAL A 54 7.95 5.75 -5.98
N ASP A 55 9.19 5.97 -6.38
CA ASP A 55 9.82 5.28 -7.51
C ASP A 55 10.39 3.95 -7.00
N THR A 56 9.86 2.82 -7.48
CA THR A 56 10.27 1.48 -7.05
C THR A 56 11.69 1.12 -7.49
N ILE A 57 12.23 1.80 -8.50
CA ILE A 57 13.62 1.63 -8.96
C ILE A 57 14.58 2.30 -7.97
N ASN A 58 14.11 3.31 -7.23
CA ASN A 58 14.89 4.02 -6.24
C ASN A 58 14.65 3.44 -4.84
N GLU A 59 15.54 2.53 -4.42
CA GLU A 59 15.49 1.90 -3.10
C GLU A 59 15.37 2.90 -1.93
N LYS A 60 15.90 4.13 -2.08
CA LYS A 60 15.80 5.15 -1.03
C LYS A 60 14.38 5.63 -0.83
N THR A 61 13.60 5.80 -1.90
CA THR A 61 12.20 6.23 -1.80
C THR A 61 11.32 5.13 -1.24
N VAL A 62 11.60 3.88 -1.60
CA VAL A 62 10.95 2.70 -1.00
C VAL A 62 11.20 2.65 0.50
N MET A 63 12.46 2.76 0.92
CA MET A 63 12.82 2.72 2.34
C MET A 63 12.22 3.89 3.14
N ALA A 64 12.15 5.08 2.55
CA ALA A 64 11.54 6.25 3.17
C ALA A 64 10.04 6.04 3.42
N ALA A 65 9.32 5.44 2.46
CA ALA A 65 7.90 5.10 2.60
C ALA A 65 7.68 4.06 3.71
N VAL A 66 8.48 3.00 3.75
CA VAL A 66 8.40 1.97 4.81
C VAL A 66 8.69 2.60 6.18
N THR A 67 9.76 3.38 6.30
CA THR A 67 10.12 4.07 7.55
C THR A 67 9.00 4.99 8.04
N HIS A 68 8.33 5.68 7.11
CA HIS A 68 7.18 6.52 7.44
C HIS A 68 6.06 5.71 8.07
N ILE A 69 5.68 4.58 7.45
CA ILE A 69 4.61 3.71 7.94
C ILE A 69 4.97 3.09 9.30
N GLU A 70 6.20 2.63 9.47
CA GLU A 70 6.68 2.08 10.74
C GLU A 70 6.59 3.10 11.89
N SER A 71 6.89 4.37 11.60
CA SER A 71 6.86 5.45 12.60
C SER A 71 5.45 5.73 13.15
N ILE A 72 4.41 5.51 12.33
CA ILE A 72 3.02 5.79 12.68
C ILE A 72 2.25 4.52 13.10
N SER A 73 2.78 3.33 12.79
CA SER A 73 2.15 2.04 13.11
C SER A 73 3.13 1.07 13.79
N PRO A 74 3.58 1.39 15.02
CA PRO A 74 4.52 0.54 15.72
C PRO A 74 3.93 -0.85 16.00
N LYS A 75 4.69 -1.90 15.67
CA LYS A 75 4.37 -3.33 15.85
C LYS A 75 3.34 -3.93 14.89
N THR A 76 3.15 -3.35 13.70
CA THR A 76 2.34 -3.97 12.65
C THR A 76 3.25 -4.59 11.57
N GLU A 77 2.95 -5.81 11.14
CA GLU A 77 3.64 -6.46 10.02
C GLU A 77 3.35 -5.71 8.71
N ILE A 78 4.42 -5.37 7.99
CA ILE A 78 4.38 -4.61 6.73
C ILE A 78 4.84 -5.52 5.59
N LEU A 79 3.97 -5.71 4.59
CA LEU A 79 4.29 -6.34 3.33
C LEU A 79 4.45 -5.26 2.26
N VAL A 80 5.51 -5.35 1.45
CA VAL A 80 5.84 -4.35 0.44
C VAL A 80 5.90 -5.02 -0.92
N GLU A 81 5.06 -4.57 -1.87
CA GLU A 81 5.00 -5.11 -3.24
C GLU A 81 5.43 -4.05 -4.26
N TYR A 82 6.44 -4.38 -5.07
CA TYR A 82 7.06 -3.46 -6.03
C TYR A 82 7.32 -4.06 -7.41
N ASN A 83 6.66 -5.18 -7.76
CA ASN A 83 6.72 -5.78 -9.10
C ASN A 83 6.19 -4.86 -10.19
#